data_AF-A0A1Y3NJI0-F1
#
_entry.id   AF-A0A1Y3NJI0-F1
#
_cell.length_a   1.000
_cell.length_b   1.000
_cell.length_c   1.000
_cell.angle_alpha   90.00
_cell.angle_beta   90.00
_cell.angle_gamma   90.00
#
_symmetry.space_group_name_H-M   'P 1'
#
loop_
_entity.id
_entity.type
_entity.pdbx_description
1 polymer ?
#
loop_
_entity_poly.entity_id
_entity_poly.type
_entity_poly.pdbx_seq_one_letter_code
_entity_poly.pdbx_strand_id
1 'polypeptide(L)'
;MYTVCSALGGFETVELGNGESAKKYVIGDEGYECLKDLKKFLRRDDSNVEKYVSRSLGSWMIVQKDLIPILIEYKNDEKISMAVGTLK
;
A
#
# COMPACT_ATOMS: atom_id res chain seq x y z
N MET A 1 -4.58 -1.17 13.27
CA MET A 1 -3.75 -0.52 12.23
C MET A 1 -2.84 -1.52 11.56
N TYR A 2 -2.06 -2.32 12.30
CA TYR A 2 -1.24 -3.38 11.70
C TYR A 2 -2.03 -4.31 10.76
N THR A 3 -3.24 -4.70 11.15
CA THR A 3 -4.17 -5.50 10.34
C THR A 3 -4.56 -4.85 9.00
N VAL A 4 -4.69 -3.52 8.97
CA VAL A 4 -4.99 -2.75 7.74
C VAL A 4 -3.79 -2.78 6.81
N CYS A 5 -2.58 -2.67 7.35
CA CYS A 5 -1.35 -2.71 6.56
C CYS A 5 -1.06 -4.11 6.01
N SER A 6 -1.32 -5.18 6.78
CA SER A 6 -1.13 -6.55 6.31
C SER A 6 -2.14 -6.99 5.25
N ALA A 7 -3.27 -6.29 5.13
CA ALA A 7 -4.32 -6.57 4.16
C ALA A 7 -4.17 -5.79 2.83
N LEU A 8 -3.11 -4.97 2.70
CA LEU A 8 -2.86 -4.20 1.47
C LEU A 8 -2.60 -5.10 0.26
N GLY A 9 -1.84 -6.17 0.45
CA GLY A 9 -1.45 -7.07 -0.62
C GLY A 9 -0.07 -7.68 -0.39
N GLY A 10 0.52 -8.18 -1.47
CA GLY A 10 1.85 -8.77 -1.44
C GLY A 10 2.37 -9.12 -2.82
N PHE A 11 3.62 -9.55 -2.89
CA PHE A 11 4.20 -10.04 -4.14
C PHE A 11 3.81 -11.50 -4.38
N GLU A 12 3.27 -11.74 -5.56
CA GLU A 12 2.99 -13.08 -6.08
C GLU A 12 3.91 -13.39 -7.26
N THR A 13 4.23 -14.68 -7.43
CA THR A 13 4.98 -15.17 -8.57
C THR A 13 4.01 -15.49 -9.69
N VAL A 14 4.19 -14.84 -10.84
CA VAL A 14 3.35 -15.03 -12.04
C VAL A 14 4.20 -15.64 -13.15
N GLU A 15 3.67 -16.67 -13.81
CA GLU A 15 4.33 -17.28 -14.97
C GLU A 15 4.04 -16.46 -16.24
N LEU A 16 5.08 -16.14 -16.99
CA LEU A 16 5.00 -15.30 -18.19
C LEU A 16 4.76 -16.10 -19.49
N GLY A 17 4.39 -17.38 -19.38
CA GLY A 17 4.06 -18.25 -20.53
C GLY A 17 5.25 -18.70 -21.38
N ASN A 18 6.42 -18.10 -21.22
CA ASN A 18 7.69 -18.47 -21.85
C ASN A 18 8.59 -19.34 -20.95
N GLY A 19 8.05 -19.85 -19.84
CA GLY A 19 8.81 -20.57 -18.80
C GLY A 19 9.55 -19.66 -17.82
N GLU A 20 9.48 -18.34 -17.98
CA GLU A 20 9.98 -17.38 -17.00
C GLU A 20 8.91 -17.04 -15.97
N SER A 21 9.34 -16.70 -14.75
CA SER A 21 8.47 -16.20 -13.70
C SER A 21 8.87 -14.79 -13.31
N ALA A 22 7.88 -13.95 -13.01
CA ALA A 22 8.07 -12.60 -12.53
C ALA A 22 7.37 -12.39 -11.19
N LYS A 23 7.87 -11.46 -10.38
CA LYS A 23 7.18 -11.02 -9.17
C LYS A 23 6.29 -9.83 -9.52
N LYS A 24 5.00 -9.94 -9.19
CA LYS A 24 4.01 -8.88 -9.36
C LYS A 24 3.38 -8.57 -8.01
N TYR A 25 3.19 -7.28 -7.71
CA TYR A 25 2.42 -6.91 -6.53
C TYR A 25 0.93 -7.10 -6.81
N VAL A 26 0.24 -7.82 -5.94
CA VAL A 26 -1.19 -8.07 -6.02
C VAL A 26 -1.84 -7.42 -4.80
N ILE A 27 -2.78 -6.51 -5.05
CA ILE A 27 -3.58 -5.88 -4.00
C ILE A 27 -4.55 -6.93 -3.43
N GLY A 28 -4.63 -7.01 -2.11
CA GLY A 28 -5.56 -7.91 -1.42
C GLY A 28 -7.02 -7.50 -1.61
N ASP A 29 -7.95 -8.40 -1.32
CA ASP A 29 -9.40 -8.20 -1.54
C ASP A 29 -9.94 -6.90 -0.90
N GLU A 30 -9.43 -6.55 0.28
CA GLU A 30 -9.78 -5.33 1.01
C GLU A 30 -8.73 -4.21 0.89
N GLY A 31 -7.70 -4.39 0.05
CA GLY A 31 -6.54 -3.52 0.00
C GLY A 31 -6.89 -2.08 -0.40
N TYR A 32 -7.86 -1.89 -1.30
CA TYR A 32 -8.34 -0.56 -1.67
C TYR A 32 -9.03 0.18 -0.51
N GLU A 33 -9.88 -0.50 0.25
CA GLU A 33 -10.52 0.10 1.43
C GLU A 33 -9.50 0.34 2.55
N CYS A 34 -8.50 -0.55 2.68
CA CYS A 34 -7.37 -0.36 3.57
C CYS A 34 -6.55 0.89 3.22
N LEU A 35 -6.31 1.19 1.94
CA LEU A 35 -5.67 2.45 1.50
C LEU A 35 -6.48 3.69 1.91
N LYS A 36 -7.81 3.63 1.78
CA LYS A 36 -8.70 4.72 2.22
C LYS A 36 -8.67 4.92 3.72
N ASP A 37 -8.63 3.84 4.50
CA ASP A 37 -8.52 3.91 5.95
C ASP A 37 -7.14 4.41 6.41
N LEU A 38 -6.08 3.98 5.72
CA LEU A 38 -4.73 4.51 5.93
C LEU A 38 -4.69 6.02 5.76
N LYS A 39 -5.32 6.55 4.71
CA LYS A 39 -5.47 8.00 4.50
C LYS A 39 -6.19 8.69 5.65
N LYS A 40 -7.29 8.09 6.15
CA LYS A 40 -8.03 8.65 7.30
C LYS A 40 -7.17 8.67 8.56
N PHE A 41 -6.33 7.64 8.78
CA PHE A 41 -5.42 7.59 9.92
C PHE A 41 -4.33 8.64 9.83
N LEU A 42 -3.67 8.78 8.67
CA LEU A 42 -2.65 9.81 8.45
C LEU A 42 -3.20 11.22 8.63
N ARG A 43 -4.39 11.51 8.07
CA ARG A 43 -5.05 12.80 8.27
C ARG A 43 -5.35 13.13 9.74
N ARG A 44 -5.60 12.13 10.58
CA ARG A 44 -5.76 12.34 12.04
C ARG A 44 -4.40 12.53 12.72
N ASP A 45 -3.41 11.76 12.29
CA ASP A 45 -2.02 11.87 12.72
C ASP A 45 -1.39 13.23 12.38
N ASP A 46 -1.90 13.92 11.36
CA ASP A 46 -1.46 15.27 11.00
C ASP A 46 -1.53 16.27 12.17
N SER A 47 -2.61 16.18 12.95
CA SER A 47 -2.82 16.98 14.16
C SER A 47 -2.13 16.43 15.42
N ASN A 48 -1.56 15.22 15.35
CA ASN A 48 -0.86 14.59 16.46
C ASN A 48 0.63 14.92 16.44
N VAL A 49 1.13 15.56 17.49
CA VAL A 49 2.55 15.94 17.65
C VAL A 49 3.47 14.72 17.62
N GLU A 50 3.01 13.59 18.16
CA GLU A 50 3.82 12.37 18.31
C GLU A 50 3.94 11.56 17.02
N LYS A 51 3.04 11.79 16.05
CA LYS A 51 3.02 11.11 14.74
C LYS A 51 3.04 9.59 14.84
N TYR A 52 2.27 9.02 15.77
CA TYR A 52 2.29 7.58 16.05
C TYR A 52 1.92 6.72 14.83
N VAL A 53 1.01 7.19 13.97
CA VAL A 53 0.66 6.47 12.74
C VAL A 53 1.86 6.46 11.80
N SER A 54 2.40 7.63 11.49
CA SER A 54 3.53 7.78 10.56
C SER A 54 4.77 7.00 11.03
N ARG A 55 5.08 7.05 12.34
CA ARG A 55 6.18 6.28 12.94
C ARG A 55 5.97 4.77 12.81
N SER A 56 4.75 4.29 13.01
CA SER A 56 4.41 2.87 12.89
C SER A 56 4.51 2.39 11.44
N LEU A 57 4.03 3.18 10.48
CA LEU A 57 4.19 2.86 9.05
C LEU A 57 5.66 2.83 8.62
N GLY A 58 6.47 3.74 9.16
CA GLY A 58 7.91 3.76 8.94
C GLY A 58 8.60 2.52 9.52
N SER A 59 8.28 2.12 10.75
CA SER A 59 8.89 0.96 11.39
C SER A 59 8.51 -0.37 10.72
N TRP A 60 7.32 -0.46 10.13
CA TRP A 60 6.88 -1.62 9.35
C TRP A 60 7.33 -1.59 7.89
N MET A 61 7.93 -0.48 7.45
CA MET A 61 8.37 -0.24 6.06
C MET A 61 7.22 -0.31 5.04
N ILE A 62 6.02 0.14 5.40
CA ILE A 62 4.82 0.05 4.54
C ILE A 62 5.00 0.84 3.23
N VAL A 63 5.73 1.96 3.28
CA VAL A 63 6.01 2.75 2.08
C VAL A 63 6.80 1.92 1.06
N GLN A 64 7.85 1.25 1.52
CA GLN A 64 8.76 0.48 0.67
C GLN A 64 8.18 -0.87 0.26
N LYS A 65 7.50 -1.56 1.19
CA LYS A 65 6.97 -2.90 0.98
C LYS A 65 5.69 -2.92 0.15
N ASP A 66 4.86 -1.89 0.29
CA ASP A 66 3.50 -1.89 -0.26
C ASP A 66 3.24 -0.67 -1.14
N LEU A 67 3.34 0.55 -0.62
CA LEU A 67 2.87 1.74 -1.35
C LEU A 67 3.66 2.03 -2.64
N ILE A 68 5.00 1.87 -2.62
CA ILE A 68 5.83 2.03 -3.81
C ILE A 68 5.51 0.94 -4.86
N PRO A 69 5.53 -0.37 -4.52
CA PRO A 69 5.11 -1.42 -5.45
C PRO A 69 3.71 -1.22 -6.03
N ILE A 70 2.73 -0.81 -5.20
CA ILE A 70 1.37 -0.50 -5.66
C ILE A 70 1.40 0.62 -6.70
N LEU A 71 2.13 1.72 -6.45
CA LEU A 71 2.24 2.83 -7.40
C LEU A 71 2.88 2.42 -8.73
N ILE A 72 3.86 1.52 -8.70
CA ILE A 72 4.56 1.05 -9.92
C ILE A 72 3.66 0.12 -10.72
N GLU A 73 3.07 -0.88 -10.06
CA GLU A 73 2.29 -1.94 -10.71
C GLU A 73 0.94 -1.41 -11.21
N TYR A 74 0.29 -0.54 -10.44
CA TYR A 74 -1.04 0.01 -10.72
C TYR A 74 -0.98 1.47 -11.20
N LYS A 75 0.14 1.92 -11.76
CA LYS A 75 0.31 3.30 -12.26
C LYS A 75 -0.77 3.75 -13.26
N ASN A 76 -1.31 2.80 -14.02
CA ASN A 76 -2.34 3.03 -15.03
C ASN A 76 -3.77 2.83 -14.50
N ASP A 77 -3.93 2.37 -13.26
CA ASP A 77 -5.22 2.32 -12.57
C ASP A 77 -5.40 3.63 -11.81
N GLU A 78 -6.19 4.55 -12.38
CA GLU A 78 -6.39 5.88 -11.80
C GLU A 78 -6.96 5.84 -10.38
N LYS A 79 -7.85 4.87 -10.11
CA LYS A 79 -8.51 4.73 -8.80
C LYS A 79 -7.49 4.36 -7.74
N ILE A 80 -6.60 3.42 -8.01
CA ILE A 80 -5.55 2.98 -7.07
C ILE A 80 -4.43 4.02 -6.98
N SER A 81 -3.93 4.49 -8.13
CA SER A 81 -2.84 5.46 -8.19
C SER A 81 -3.19 6.75 -7.43
N MET A 82 -4.43 7.25 -7.57
CA MET A 82 -4.89 8.43 -6.83
C MET A 82 -5.09 8.14 -5.33
N ALA A 83 -5.52 6.93 -4.95
CA ALA A 83 -5.66 6.55 -3.55
C ALA A 83 -4.31 6.58 -2.81
N VAL A 84 -3.26 6.04 -3.43
CA VAL A 84 -1.91 6.04 -2.85
C VAL A 84 -1.25 7.41 -2.94
N GLY A 85 -1.32 8.09 -4.09
CA GLY A 85 -0.69 9.39 -4.31
C GLY A 85 -1.23 10.54 -3.45
N THR A 86 -2.37 10.34 -2.79
CA THR A 86 -2.98 11.34 -1.90
C THR A 86 -2.86 11.02 -0.41
N LEU A 87 -2.05 10.01 -0.04
CA LEU A 87 -1.64 9.77 1.34
C LEU A 87 -0.69 10.91 1.76
N LYS A 88 -1.15 11.74 2.70
CA LYS A 88 -0.39 12.80 3.36
C LYS A 88 -0.59 12.61 4.85
#